data_AF-A0A4S2PP27-F1
#
_entry.id   AF-A0A4S2PP27-F1
#
_cell.length_a   1.000
_cell.length_b   1.000
_cell.length_c   1.000
_cell.angle_alpha   90.00
_cell.angle_beta   90.00
_cell.angle_gamma   90.00
#
_symmetry.space_group_name_H-M   'P 1'
#
loop_
_entity.id
_entity.type
_entity.pdbx_description
1 polymer ?
#
loop_
_entity_poly.entity_id
_entity_poly.type
_entity_poly.pdbx_seq_one_letter_code
_entity_poly.pdbx_strand_id
1 'polypeptide(L)'
;MQNELTKKEQHLMRRWFRKTDENAIELKEKRWGWIKIILGLILMGGGYYDFIDARYQEMTKTYIYAAFQPTVWFEKEYSKVESISDPNVTRWGEPKEIYRLEADKTRKEERWWGYFIVGKYALFLIYCLWPTKRRVRFDRKRGIIYTYVNNKFYLTEVNKLMRPFPEYIINTGGAVVFWIHPYEYPHKIKILRQGSQMMVSDYTMWLPMLGMIFTLNQNLYKRSSAATLKRFLVDFMNPDTPPERIASMMKALETRPSIFEYLEKILFGWIDGGLYCRKLPKDEILEKEIEKYFAEQAPKIKALPSCRMKVNIHEKVTWKSGYLSIESVEFNRALGFKRVPYKNLYEYPKRSMHSGGFIGGWGNELEDGKYSEKDDLLS
;
A
#
# COMPACT_ATOMS: atom_id res chain seq x y z
N MET A 1 12.02 28.36 4.63
CA MET A 1 12.02 26.92 4.98
C MET A 1 11.88 26.82 6.49
N GLN A 2 10.88 26.12 7.03
CA GLN A 2 10.69 26.02 8.49
C GLN A 2 11.69 25.00 9.05
N ASN A 3 12.62 25.43 9.90
CA ASN A 3 13.70 24.55 10.37
C ASN A 3 13.20 23.48 11.34
N GLU A 4 12.20 23.78 12.16
CA GLU A 4 11.60 22.79 13.08
C GLU A 4 10.32 22.15 12.52
N LEU A 5 10.15 20.85 12.77
CA LEU A 5 8.93 20.13 12.45
C LEU A 5 7.81 20.50 13.43
N THR A 6 6.62 20.78 12.89
CA THR A 6 5.39 20.93 13.69
C THR A 6 5.01 19.62 14.38
N LYS A 7 4.20 19.66 15.44
CA LYS A 7 3.71 18.43 16.13
C LYS A 7 3.04 17.44 15.17
N LYS A 8 2.27 17.94 14.20
CA LYS A 8 1.61 17.14 13.16
C LYS A 8 2.64 16.46 12.25
N GLU A 9 3.66 17.19 11.81
CA GLU A 9 4.75 16.64 11.00
C GLU A 9 5.59 15.60 11.76
N GLN A 10 5.88 15.83 13.04
CA GLN A 10 6.58 14.86 13.89
C GLN A 10 5.80 13.55 14.02
N HIS A 11 4.47 13.64 14.18
CA HIS A 11 3.59 12.49 14.19
C HIS A 11 3.65 11.71 12.85
N LEU A 12 3.52 12.41 11.73
CA LEU A 12 3.62 11.81 10.39
C LEU A 12 5.00 11.17 10.13
N MET A 13 6.08 11.78 10.62
CA MET A 13 7.43 11.21 10.57
C MET A 13 7.50 9.85 11.29
N ARG A 14 7.07 9.77 12.56
CA ARG A 14 7.04 8.49 13.31
C ARG A 14 6.17 7.44 12.66
N ARG A 15 5.07 7.87 12.05
CA ARG A 15 4.11 7.03 11.37
C ARG A 15 4.71 6.30 10.15
N TRP A 16 5.52 7.00 9.34
CA TRP A 16 6.10 6.42 8.11
C TRP A 16 7.50 5.86 8.31
N PHE A 17 8.30 6.48 9.16
CA PHE A 17 9.73 6.18 9.26
C PHE A 17 10.10 5.49 10.57
N ARG A 18 11.34 5.00 10.59
CA ARG A 18 12.05 4.55 11.78
C ARG A 18 13.51 4.97 11.63
N LYS A 19 14.11 5.55 12.68
CA LYS A 19 15.56 5.77 12.72
C LYS A 19 16.29 4.42 12.78
N THR A 20 17.30 4.24 11.94
CA THR A 20 18.21 3.09 12.02
C THR A 20 19.63 3.50 12.38
N ASP A 21 20.06 4.66 11.90
CA ASP A 21 21.36 5.24 12.18
C ASP A 21 21.23 6.78 12.13
N GLU A 22 22.28 7.52 12.44
CA GLU A 22 22.32 8.99 12.36
C GLU A 22 22.09 9.51 10.94
N ASN A 23 22.50 8.73 9.94
CA ASN A 23 22.36 9.12 8.53
C ASN A 23 21.37 8.25 7.75
N ALA A 24 20.63 7.37 8.43
CA ALA A 24 19.75 6.44 7.76
C ALA A 24 18.36 6.33 8.41
N ILE A 25 17.34 6.36 7.56
CA ILE A 25 15.94 6.15 7.94
C ILE A 25 15.34 4.97 7.17
N GLU A 26 14.51 4.19 7.84
CA GLU A 26 13.69 3.15 7.25
C GLU A 26 12.29 3.65 6.98
N LEU A 27 11.85 3.63 5.73
CA LEU A 27 10.47 3.86 5.33
C LEU A 27 9.68 2.54 5.34
N LYS A 28 8.51 2.57 5.99
CA LYS A 28 7.57 1.44 6.09
C LYS A 28 6.64 1.43 4.88
N GLU A 29 6.56 0.29 4.19
CA GLU A 29 5.54 0.10 3.14
C GLU A 29 4.15 0.13 3.79
N LYS A 30 3.22 0.85 3.17
CA LYS A 30 1.81 0.87 3.58
C LYS A 30 0.95 0.78 2.34
N ARG A 31 0.04 -0.18 2.29
CA ARG A 31 -0.71 -0.45 1.07
C ARG A 31 -2.04 -1.13 1.38
N TRP A 32 -3.03 -0.86 0.53
CA TRP A 32 -4.34 -1.49 0.52
C TRP A 32 -5.28 -1.12 1.67
N GLY A 33 -4.97 -0.09 2.47
CA GLY A 33 -5.85 0.36 3.56
C GLY A 33 -7.26 0.68 3.07
N TRP A 34 -7.38 1.42 1.95
CA TRP A 34 -8.68 1.73 1.35
C TRP A 34 -9.46 0.48 0.89
N ILE A 35 -8.79 -0.53 0.31
CA ILE A 35 -9.44 -1.78 -0.10
C ILE A 35 -9.97 -2.53 1.12
N LYS A 36 -9.18 -2.62 2.20
CA LYS A 36 -9.62 -3.26 3.44
C LYS A 36 -10.86 -2.60 4.01
N ILE A 37 -10.96 -1.28 3.93
CA ILE A 37 -12.15 -0.56 4.41
C ILE A 37 -13.36 -0.79 3.52
N ILE A 38 -13.22 -0.74 2.19
CA ILE A 38 -14.34 -1.02 1.29
C ILE A 38 -14.86 -2.44 1.50
N LEU A 39 -13.95 -3.43 1.54
CA LEU A 39 -14.31 -4.82 1.83
C LEU A 39 -14.92 -4.97 3.23
N GLY A 40 -14.39 -4.26 4.24
CA GLY A 40 -14.93 -4.24 5.59
C GLY A 40 -16.35 -3.69 5.66
N LEU A 41 -16.65 -2.60 4.94
CA LEU A 41 -18.00 -2.04 4.85
C LEU A 41 -18.99 -3.02 4.19
N ILE A 42 -18.58 -3.65 3.08
CA ILE A 42 -19.38 -4.69 2.41
C ILE A 42 -19.66 -5.86 3.36
N LEU A 43 -18.65 -6.33 4.09
CA LEU A 43 -18.78 -7.43 5.03
C LEU A 43 -19.59 -7.08 6.28
N MET A 44 -19.49 -5.85 6.79
CA MET A 44 -20.36 -5.38 7.88
C MET A 44 -21.82 -5.33 7.45
N GLY A 45 -22.11 -4.82 6.25
CA GLY A 45 -23.46 -4.88 5.68
C GLY A 45 -23.95 -6.32 5.51
N GLY A 46 -23.10 -7.20 4.97
CA GLY A 46 -23.38 -8.64 4.91
C GLY A 46 -23.61 -9.25 6.28
N GLY A 47 -22.84 -8.86 7.30
CA GLY A 47 -22.94 -9.41 8.65
C GLY A 47 -24.22 -8.98 9.36
N TYR A 48 -24.69 -7.76 9.08
CA TYR A 48 -26.01 -7.31 9.52
C TYR A 48 -27.11 -8.21 8.95
N TYR A 49 -27.12 -8.47 7.64
CA TYR A 49 -28.11 -9.36 7.05
C TYR A 49 -27.95 -10.80 7.54
N ASP A 50 -26.73 -11.33 7.56
CA ASP A 50 -26.45 -12.72 7.93
C ASP A 50 -26.84 -13.02 9.39
N PHE A 51 -26.60 -12.09 10.33
CA PHE A 51 -26.69 -12.38 11.78
C PHE A 51 -27.68 -11.54 12.58
N ILE A 52 -28.14 -10.39 12.07
CA ILE A 52 -28.99 -9.43 12.81
C ILE A 52 -30.39 -9.33 12.21
N ASP A 53 -30.52 -9.26 10.88
CA ASP A 53 -31.83 -9.16 10.22
C ASP A 53 -32.61 -10.48 10.39
N ALA A 54 -33.74 -10.40 11.10
CA ALA A 54 -34.59 -11.54 11.42
C ALA A 54 -35.06 -12.33 10.18
N ARG A 55 -35.12 -11.69 9.00
CA ARG A 55 -35.52 -12.33 7.75
C ARG A 55 -34.51 -13.36 7.25
N TYR A 56 -33.23 -13.17 7.54
CA TYR A 56 -32.13 -13.99 7.01
C TYR A 56 -31.41 -14.77 8.11
N GLN A 57 -31.50 -14.34 9.36
CA GLN A 57 -30.77 -14.93 10.49
C GLN A 57 -31.00 -16.44 10.66
N GLU A 58 -32.25 -16.91 10.58
CA GLU A 58 -32.55 -18.34 10.73
C GLU A 58 -32.01 -19.19 9.58
N MET A 59 -32.05 -18.65 8.36
CA MET A 59 -31.46 -19.28 7.19
C MET A 59 -29.95 -19.40 7.34
N THR A 60 -29.27 -18.32 7.72
CA THR A 60 -27.82 -18.30 7.97
C THR A 60 -27.43 -19.31 9.05
N LYS A 61 -28.14 -19.33 10.19
CA LYS A 61 -27.90 -20.31 11.27
C LYS A 61 -28.05 -21.74 10.76
N THR A 62 -29.08 -22.01 9.98
CA THR A 62 -29.34 -23.34 9.41
C THR A 62 -28.18 -23.79 8.53
N TYR A 63 -27.70 -22.92 7.63
CA TYR A 63 -26.54 -23.21 6.77
C TYR A 63 -25.25 -23.42 7.57
N ILE A 64 -25.00 -22.61 8.60
CA ILE A 64 -23.84 -22.78 9.47
C ILE A 64 -23.90 -24.10 10.23
N TYR A 65 -25.06 -24.46 10.80
CA TYR A 65 -25.25 -25.76 11.47
C TYR A 65 -25.06 -26.91 10.47
N ALA A 66 -25.63 -26.83 9.27
CA ALA A 66 -25.46 -27.86 8.24
C ALA A 66 -23.98 -28.10 7.90
N ALA A 67 -23.16 -27.04 7.87
CA ALA A 67 -21.75 -27.08 7.50
C ALA A 67 -20.81 -27.54 8.63
N PHE A 68 -21.01 -27.06 9.87
CA PHE A 68 -20.07 -27.25 10.98
C PHE A 68 -20.60 -28.13 12.12
N GLN A 69 -21.92 -28.33 12.20
CA GLN A 69 -22.58 -29.18 13.20
C GLN A 69 -23.69 -30.03 12.55
N PRO A 70 -23.34 -30.88 11.57
CA PRO A 70 -24.32 -31.56 10.72
C PRO A 70 -25.28 -32.48 11.50
N THR A 71 -24.85 -33.03 12.65
CA THR A 71 -25.70 -33.83 13.53
C THR A 71 -26.80 -32.99 14.19
N VAL A 72 -26.43 -31.84 14.76
CA VAL A 72 -27.36 -30.89 15.39
C VAL A 72 -28.34 -30.31 14.37
N TRP A 73 -27.86 -30.00 13.17
CA TRP A 73 -28.71 -29.58 12.06
C TRP A 73 -29.74 -30.67 11.71
N PHE A 74 -29.27 -31.91 11.55
CA PHE A 74 -30.13 -33.03 11.19
C PHE A 74 -31.22 -33.27 12.24
N GLU A 75 -30.87 -33.27 13.53
CA GLU A 75 -31.84 -33.44 14.62
C GLU A 75 -32.92 -32.34 14.62
N LYS A 76 -32.55 -31.08 14.33
CA LYS A 76 -33.50 -29.97 14.21
C LYS A 76 -34.41 -30.06 12.98
N GLU A 77 -33.90 -30.59 11.87
CA GLU A 77 -34.72 -30.81 10.68
C GLU A 77 -35.63 -32.03 10.85
N TYR A 78 -35.12 -33.09 11.49
CA TYR A 78 -35.88 -34.30 11.76
C TYR A 78 -37.00 -34.06 12.77
N SER A 79 -36.80 -33.23 13.81
CA SER A 79 -37.85 -32.91 14.78
C SER A 79 -39.07 -32.21 14.17
N LYS A 80 -38.95 -31.61 12.98
CA LYS A 80 -40.08 -31.02 12.23
C LYS A 80 -40.97 -32.08 11.57
N VAL A 81 -40.45 -33.30 11.41
CA VAL A 81 -41.09 -34.39 10.66
C VAL A 81 -41.19 -35.68 11.46
N GLU A 82 -40.73 -35.68 12.71
CA GLU A 82 -40.74 -36.80 13.65
C GLU A 82 -42.18 -37.28 13.91
N SER A 83 -42.37 -38.60 13.95
CA SER A 83 -43.67 -39.19 14.29
C SER A 83 -43.97 -39.03 15.78
N ILE A 84 -45.24 -38.79 16.11
CA ILE A 84 -45.72 -38.69 17.49
C ILE A 84 -45.68 -40.07 18.19
N SER A 85 -45.79 -41.17 17.43
CA SER A 85 -45.89 -42.53 17.96
C SER A 85 -44.56 -43.26 18.10
N ASP A 86 -43.56 -42.94 17.28
CA ASP A 86 -42.22 -43.56 17.32
C ASP A 86 -41.16 -42.55 16.86
N PRO A 87 -40.20 -42.17 17.72
CA PRO A 87 -39.17 -41.18 17.42
C PRO A 87 -38.16 -41.63 16.33
N ASN A 88 -38.14 -42.92 15.98
CA ASN A 88 -37.22 -43.45 14.96
C ASN A 88 -37.80 -43.46 13.53
N VAL A 89 -39.04 -43.01 13.36
CA VAL A 89 -39.67 -42.87 12.04
C VAL A 89 -40.26 -41.47 11.83
N THR A 90 -40.29 -41.04 10.58
CA THR A 90 -40.98 -39.80 10.19
C THR A 90 -42.49 -39.98 10.24
N ARG A 91 -43.25 -38.87 10.20
CA ARG A 91 -44.72 -38.85 10.09
C ARG A 91 -45.27 -39.54 8.83
N TRP A 92 -44.40 -39.92 7.89
CA TRP A 92 -44.73 -40.67 6.67
C TRP A 92 -44.28 -42.13 6.73
N GLY A 93 -43.74 -42.59 7.87
CA GLY A 93 -43.31 -43.98 8.08
C GLY A 93 -41.90 -44.28 7.58
N GLU A 94 -41.10 -43.27 7.21
CA GLU A 94 -39.72 -43.49 6.76
C GLU A 94 -38.77 -43.63 7.96
N PRO A 95 -37.87 -44.62 7.98
CA PRO A 95 -36.84 -44.74 9.00
C PRO A 95 -35.92 -43.51 9.04
N LYS A 96 -35.57 -43.06 10.26
CA LYS A 96 -34.69 -41.92 10.51
C LYS A 96 -33.36 -41.98 9.74
N GLU A 97 -32.79 -43.17 9.58
CA GLU A 97 -31.53 -43.36 8.86
C GLU A 97 -31.66 -43.13 7.35
N ILE A 98 -32.80 -43.52 6.76
CA ILE A 98 -33.08 -43.32 5.33
C ILE A 98 -33.29 -41.83 5.06
N TYR A 99 -34.09 -41.17 5.90
CA TYR A 99 -34.29 -39.72 5.85
C TYR A 99 -32.97 -38.95 5.99
N ARG A 100 -32.05 -39.41 6.85
CA ARG A 100 -30.71 -38.82 7.01
C ARG A 100 -29.89 -38.89 5.73
N LEU A 101 -29.84 -40.05 5.08
CA LEU A 101 -29.08 -40.24 3.85
C LEU A 101 -29.64 -39.41 2.70
N GLU A 102 -30.96 -39.29 2.60
CA GLU A 102 -31.61 -38.50 1.56
C GLU A 102 -31.44 -37.00 1.77
N ALA A 103 -31.59 -36.52 3.01
CA ALA A 103 -31.34 -35.13 3.39
C ALA A 103 -29.87 -34.73 3.13
N ASP A 104 -28.92 -35.63 3.41
CA ASP A 104 -27.49 -35.43 3.14
C ASP A 104 -27.20 -35.23 1.65
N LYS A 105 -27.87 -36.01 0.79
CA LYS A 105 -27.69 -35.99 -0.66
C LYS A 105 -28.34 -34.79 -1.33
N THR A 106 -29.56 -34.43 -0.91
CA THR A 106 -30.37 -33.38 -1.53
C THR A 106 -29.97 -31.97 -1.06
N ARG A 107 -29.45 -31.83 0.16
CA ARG A 107 -29.15 -30.51 0.78
C ARG A 107 -27.66 -30.20 0.90
N LYS A 108 -26.83 -30.81 0.06
CA LYS A 108 -25.38 -30.55 -0.02
C LYS A 108 -25.07 -29.06 -0.26
N GLU A 109 -25.95 -28.34 -0.95
CA GLU A 109 -25.82 -26.91 -1.20
C GLU A 109 -25.88 -26.06 0.08
N GLU A 110 -26.73 -26.43 1.05
CA GLU A 110 -26.87 -25.72 2.33
C GLU A 110 -25.54 -25.72 3.11
N ARG A 111 -24.78 -26.82 3.04
CA ARG A 111 -23.44 -26.91 3.64
C ARG A 111 -22.46 -25.97 2.95
N TRP A 112 -22.50 -25.90 1.62
CA TRP A 112 -21.65 -25.00 0.86
C TRP A 112 -21.92 -23.53 1.20
N TRP A 113 -23.18 -23.15 1.36
CA TRP A 113 -23.54 -21.82 1.83
C TRP A 113 -22.99 -21.53 3.24
N GLY A 114 -23.06 -22.49 4.16
CA GLY A 114 -22.47 -22.35 5.48
C GLY A 114 -20.95 -22.14 5.45
N TYR A 115 -20.23 -22.93 4.64
CA TYR A 115 -18.79 -22.75 4.45
C TYR A 115 -18.46 -21.41 3.79
N PHE A 116 -19.25 -20.97 2.82
CA PHE A 116 -19.05 -19.67 2.16
C PHE A 116 -19.27 -18.49 3.10
N ILE A 117 -20.35 -18.52 3.90
CA ILE A 117 -20.70 -17.49 4.87
C ILE A 117 -19.58 -17.34 5.90
N VAL A 118 -19.12 -18.43 6.52
CA VAL A 118 -18.02 -18.35 7.49
C VAL A 118 -16.68 -18.04 6.81
N GLY A 119 -16.45 -18.64 5.65
CA GLY A 119 -15.23 -18.51 4.86
C GLY A 119 -14.94 -17.08 4.43
N LYS A 120 -15.94 -16.31 3.96
CA LYS A 120 -15.74 -14.90 3.54
C LYS A 120 -15.25 -14.01 4.71
N TYR A 121 -15.79 -14.20 5.93
CA TYR A 121 -15.35 -13.46 7.12
C TYR A 121 -13.96 -13.90 7.58
N ALA A 122 -13.69 -15.21 7.58
CA ALA A 122 -12.38 -15.75 7.96
C ALA A 122 -11.28 -15.31 6.99
N LEU A 123 -11.53 -15.35 5.68
CA LEU A 123 -10.61 -14.88 4.65
C LEU A 123 -10.33 -13.38 4.78
N PHE A 124 -11.36 -12.58 5.07
CA PHE A 124 -11.17 -11.16 5.33
C PHE A 124 -10.31 -10.90 6.58
N LEU A 125 -10.56 -11.63 7.66
CA LEU A 125 -9.72 -11.55 8.85
C LEU A 125 -8.27 -11.90 8.52
N ILE A 126 -8.01 -13.03 7.84
CA ILE A 126 -6.66 -13.42 7.40
C ILE A 126 -6.04 -12.31 6.55
N TYR A 127 -6.80 -11.70 5.64
CA TYR A 127 -6.32 -10.60 4.80
C TYR A 127 -5.95 -9.35 5.61
N CYS A 128 -6.76 -8.98 6.61
CA CYS A 128 -6.48 -7.87 7.51
C CYS A 128 -5.24 -8.11 8.38
N LEU A 129 -5.04 -9.36 8.82
CA LEU A 129 -3.88 -9.79 9.61
C LEU A 129 -2.63 -10.03 8.75
N TRP A 130 -2.78 -10.15 7.42
CA TRP A 130 -1.66 -10.44 6.53
C TRP A 130 -0.60 -9.32 6.61
N PRO A 131 0.67 -9.63 6.91
CA PRO A 131 1.71 -8.62 7.02
C PRO A 131 1.97 -7.86 5.71
N THR A 132 2.23 -6.57 5.84
CA THR A 132 2.92 -5.80 4.79
C THR A 132 4.38 -6.24 4.73
N LYS A 133 4.87 -6.48 3.51
CA LYS A 133 6.03 -7.35 3.32
C LYS A 133 7.36 -6.59 3.21
N ARG A 134 7.40 -5.25 3.25
CA ARG A 134 8.62 -4.52 2.86
C ARG A 134 8.91 -3.28 3.71
N ARG A 135 10.20 -2.99 3.79
CA ARG A 135 10.80 -1.75 4.25
C ARG A 135 11.89 -1.36 3.27
N VAL A 136 12.16 -0.08 3.16
CA VAL A 136 13.26 0.45 2.36
C VAL A 136 14.06 1.38 3.25
N ARG A 137 15.38 1.36 3.10
CA ARG A 137 16.27 2.28 3.81
C ARG A 137 16.78 3.35 2.86
N PHE A 138 16.80 4.57 3.37
CA PHE A 138 17.42 5.73 2.76
C PHE A 138 18.66 6.04 3.59
N ASP A 139 19.83 6.04 2.95
CA ASP A 139 21.10 6.42 3.57
C ASP A 139 21.58 7.72 2.92
N ARG A 140 21.52 8.78 3.71
CA ARG A 140 21.90 10.14 3.30
C ARG A 140 23.40 10.25 3.04
N LYS A 141 24.24 9.64 3.88
CA LYS A 141 25.70 9.78 3.81
C LYS A 141 26.24 9.17 2.52
N ARG A 142 25.70 8.01 2.13
CA ARG A 142 26.11 7.30 0.91
C ARG A 142 25.29 7.70 -0.32
N GLY A 143 24.17 8.40 -0.14
CA GLY A 143 23.27 8.78 -1.24
C GLY A 143 22.60 7.57 -1.91
N ILE A 144 22.24 6.55 -1.12
CA ILE A 144 21.69 5.29 -1.63
C ILE A 144 20.30 5.01 -1.04
N ILE A 145 19.49 4.28 -1.82
CA ILE A 145 18.18 3.79 -1.43
C ILE A 145 18.17 2.29 -1.67
N TYR A 146 17.85 1.50 -0.66
CA TYR A 146 17.98 0.05 -0.79
C TYR A 146 16.92 -0.73 -0.01
N THR A 147 16.63 -1.93 -0.51
CA THR A 147 15.72 -2.87 0.13
C THR A 147 16.18 -4.30 -0.12
N TYR A 148 15.76 -5.21 0.76
CA TYR A 148 15.98 -6.63 0.60
C TYR A 148 14.63 -7.33 0.64
N VAL A 149 14.24 -7.93 -0.49
CA VAL A 149 12.91 -8.54 -0.63
C VAL A 149 13.00 -9.83 -1.41
N ASN A 150 12.33 -10.88 -0.89
CA ASN A 150 12.27 -12.20 -1.52
C ASN A 150 13.66 -12.74 -1.86
N ASN A 151 14.59 -12.62 -0.91
CA ASN A 151 15.99 -13.04 -1.05
C ASN A 151 16.75 -12.37 -2.20
N LYS A 152 16.34 -11.15 -2.57
CA LYS A 152 17.02 -10.30 -3.55
C LYS A 152 17.28 -8.93 -2.97
N PHE A 153 18.51 -8.45 -3.17
CA PHE A 153 18.95 -7.12 -2.81
C PHE A 153 18.71 -6.15 -3.98
N TYR A 154 18.19 -4.97 -3.67
CA TYR A 154 17.94 -3.89 -4.62
C TYR A 154 18.55 -2.61 -4.07
N LEU A 155 19.25 -1.85 -4.91
CA LEU A 155 19.92 -0.62 -4.53
C LEU A 155 19.90 0.38 -5.68
N THR A 156 19.51 1.61 -5.39
CA THR A 156 19.57 2.77 -6.27
C THR A 156 20.57 3.78 -5.72
N GLU A 157 21.53 4.18 -6.56
CA GLU A 157 22.44 5.29 -6.28
C GLU A 157 21.79 6.59 -6.78
N VAL A 158 21.49 7.52 -5.87
CA VAL A 158 20.82 8.80 -6.21
C VAL A 158 21.69 9.64 -7.14
N ASN A 159 23.01 9.57 -7.00
CA ASN A 159 23.98 10.27 -7.85
C ASN A 159 24.07 9.74 -9.30
N LYS A 160 23.39 8.63 -9.62
CA LYS A 160 23.31 8.11 -10.99
C LYS A 160 22.02 8.48 -11.71
N LEU A 161 21.14 9.25 -11.07
CA LEU A 161 19.91 9.72 -11.68
C LEU A 161 20.21 10.78 -12.76
N MET A 162 19.59 10.59 -13.92
CA MET A 162 19.65 11.54 -15.05
C MET A 162 18.68 12.71 -14.89
N ARG A 163 17.74 12.59 -13.95
CA ARG A 163 16.67 13.54 -13.66
C ARG A 163 16.68 13.90 -12.18
N PRO A 164 16.00 15.00 -11.78
CA PRO A 164 15.90 15.37 -10.37
C PRO A 164 15.36 14.23 -9.51
N PHE A 165 15.95 14.03 -8.34
CA PHE A 165 15.51 13.09 -7.32
C PHE A 165 14.04 13.27 -6.92
N PRO A 166 13.48 14.48 -6.82
CA PRO A 166 12.04 14.64 -6.62
C PRO A 166 11.18 13.95 -7.71
N GLU A 167 11.62 13.86 -8.97
CA GLU A 167 10.91 13.09 -10.01
C GLU A 167 11.01 11.58 -9.81
N TYR A 168 12.06 11.11 -9.14
CA TYR A 168 12.18 9.70 -8.81
C TYR A 168 11.02 9.21 -7.92
N ILE A 169 10.48 10.11 -7.10
CA ILE A 169 9.42 9.84 -6.13
C ILE A 169 8.08 10.34 -6.69
N ILE A 170 7.21 9.42 -7.06
CA ILE A 170 5.90 9.74 -7.63
C ILE A 170 4.92 10.00 -6.49
N ASN A 171 4.29 11.18 -6.50
CA ASN A 171 3.20 11.50 -5.59
C ASN A 171 1.87 11.39 -6.34
N THR A 172 0.96 10.58 -5.81
CA THR A 172 -0.37 10.38 -6.36
C THR A 172 -1.50 11.03 -5.54
N GLY A 173 -1.16 11.77 -4.48
CA GLY A 173 -2.11 12.20 -3.44
C GLY A 173 -2.62 11.04 -2.59
N GLY A 174 -3.04 9.93 -3.18
CA GLY A 174 -3.43 8.71 -2.44
C GLY A 174 -2.26 7.85 -2.00
N ALA A 175 -1.08 8.09 -2.55
CA ALA A 175 0.12 7.30 -2.30
C ALA A 175 1.40 8.03 -2.73
N VAL A 176 2.52 7.56 -2.23
CA VAL A 176 3.87 7.84 -2.75
C VAL A 176 4.46 6.55 -3.29
N VAL A 177 4.97 6.57 -4.51
CA VAL A 177 5.44 5.39 -5.24
C VAL A 177 6.80 5.65 -5.86
N PHE A 178 7.72 4.69 -5.74
CA PHE A 178 9.01 4.70 -6.41
C PHE A 178 9.53 3.27 -6.58
N TRP A 179 10.59 3.11 -7.36
CA TRP A 179 11.24 1.81 -7.61
C TRP A 179 12.63 1.81 -7.02
N ILE A 180 13.27 0.66 -6.99
CA ILE A 180 14.68 0.54 -6.62
C ILE A 180 15.35 -0.27 -7.73
N HIS A 181 16.54 0.11 -8.17
CA HIS A 181 17.22 -0.59 -9.25
C HIS A 181 17.60 -2.04 -8.79
N PRO A 182 17.59 -3.05 -9.69
CA PRO A 182 17.30 -3.02 -11.13
C PRO A 182 15.83 -2.81 -11.50
N TYR A 183 15.64 -2.16 -12.65
CA TYR A 183 14.34 -2.03 -13.30
C TYR A 183 14.12 -3.24 -14.21
N GLU A 184 12.98 -3.91 -14.08
CA GLU A 184 12.60 -4.94 -15.07
C GLU A 184 12.08 -4.20 -16.32
N TYR A 185 12.84 -4.22 -17.42
CA TYR A 185 12.41 -3.69 -18.72
C TYR A 185 11.99 -4.84 -19.64
N PRO A 186 10.92 -4.73 -20.45
CA PRO A 186 9.88 -3.71 -20.47
C PRO A 186 8.71 -4.12 -19.55
N HIS A 187 8.85 -4.08 -18.22
CA HIS A 187 7.71 -4.40 -17.37
C HIS A 187 6.71 -3.24 -17.32
N LYS A 188 5.55 -3.52 -17.90
CA LYS A 188 4.28 -2.86 -17.61
C LYS A 188 4.01 -2.98 -16.12
N ILE A 189 3.77 -1.86 -15.45
CA ILE A 189 3.57 -1.84 -14.00
C ILE A 189 2.26 -2.55 -13.69
N LYS A 190 2.38 -3.73 -13.07
CA LYS A 190 1.22 -4.48 -12.60
C LYS A 190 0.72 -3.88 -11.29
N ILE A 191 -0.59 -3.78 -11.16
CA ILE A 191 -1.26 -3.35 -9.92
C ILE A 191 -0.97 -4.34 -8.77
N LEU A 192 -0.57 -5.58 -9.07
CA LEU A 192 -0.21 -6.60 -8.08
C LEU A 192 1.32 -6.63 -7.87
N ARG A 193 1.75 -6.78 -6.60
CA ARG A 193 3.15 -6.83 -6.11
C ARG A 193 4.14 -7.40 -7.14
N GLN A 194 5.12 -6.61 -7.60
CA GLN A 194 6.28 -7.15 -8.35
C GLN A 194 7.60 -6.42 -8.01
N GLY A 195 8.68 -7.21 -7.90
CA GLY A 195 10.06 -6.74 -7.92
C GLY A 195 10.42 -5.70 -6.86
N SER A 196 11.04 -4.62 -7.31
CA SER A 196 11.65 -3.55 -6.52
C SER A 196 10.75 -2.34 -6.24
N GLN A 197 9.47 -2.43 -6.58
CA GLN A 197 8.51 -1.35 -6.34
C GLN A 197 8.24 -1.14 -4.84
N MET A 198 8.20 0.12 -4.44
CA MET A 198 7.80 0.59 -3.11
C MET A 198 6.60 1.52 -3.22
N MET A 199 5.62 1.35 -2.32
CA MET A 199 4.41 2.17 -2.24
C MET A 199 4.06 2.45 -0.79
N VAL A 200 3.76 3.71 -0.50
CA VAL A 200 3.26 4.14 0.81
C VAL A 200 1.93 4.85 0.58
N SER A 201 0.85 4.26 1.08
CA SER A 201 -0.52 4.72 0.98
C SER A 201 -1.23 4.36 2.28
N ASP A 202 -1.48 5.36 3.10
CA ASP A 202 -2.14 5.20 4.39
C ASP A 202 -3.31 6.17 4.53
N TYR A 203 -4.09 6.07 5.60
CA TYR A 203 -5.36 6.80 5.67
C TYR A 203 -5.20 8.30 5.49
N THR A 204 -4.06 8.87 5.90
CA THR A 204 -3.81 10.32 5.78
C THR A 204 -3.63 10.76 4.31
N MET A 205 -3.45 9.82 3.40
CA MET A 205 -3.33 10.02 1.96
C MET A 205 -4.60 9.58 1.22
N TRP A 206 -5.08 8.37 1.46
CA TRP A 206 -6.19 7.82 0.68
C TRP A 206 -7.58 8.29 1.15
N LEU A 207 -7.80 8.68 2.41
CA LEU A 207 -9.09 9.24 2.84
C LEU A 207 -9.41 10.58 2.16
N PRO A 208 -8.48 11.56 2.11
CA PRO A 208 -8.72 12.79 1.36
C PRO A 208 -9.00 12.53 -0.13
N MET A 209 -8.34 11.54 -0.72
CA MET A 209 -8.61 11.11 -2.10
C MET A 209 -10.01 10.52 -2.28
N LEU A 210 -10.43 9.60 -1.42
CA LEU A 210 -11.79 9.04 -1.50
C LEU A 210 -12.84 10.13 -1.25
N GLY A 211 -12.61 10.99 -0.27
CA GLY A 211 -13.48 12.13 0.01
C GLY A 211 -13.63 13.04 -1.22
N MET A 212 -12.53 13.36 -1.90
CA MET A 212 -12.57 14.10 -3.17
C MET A 212 -13.36 13.35 -4.25
N ILE A 213 -13.19 12.03 -4.40
CA ILE A 213 -13.92 11.24 -5.41
C ILE A 213 -15.43 11.24 -5.12
N PHE A 214 -15.83 11.03 -3.88
CA PHE A 214 -17.25 10.94 -3.51
C PHE A 214 -17.95 12.30 -3.43
N THR A 215 -17.22 13.37 -3.11
CA THR A 215 -17.80 14.73 -2.98
C THR A 215 -17.50 15.65 -4.16
N LEU A 216 -16.66 15.21 -5.10
CA LEU A 216 -16.10 16.00 -6.20
C LEU A 216 -15.34 17.28 -5.75
N ASN A 217 -15.03 17.41 -4.45
CA ASN A 217 -14.33 18.57 -3.92
C ASN A 217 -12.81 18.41 -4.02
N GLN A 218 -12.21 19.05 -5.04
CA GLN A 218 -10.76 19.01 -5.28
C GLN A 218 -9.93 19.59 -4.14
N ASN A 219 -10.47 20.46 -3.28
CA ASN A 219 -9.71 21.00 -2.14
C ASN A 219 -9.39 19.94 -1.07
N LEU A 220 -10.11 18.80 -1.06
CA LEU A 220 -9.78 17.68 -0.19
C LEU A 220 -8.44 17.05 -0.56
N TYR A 221 -8.04 17.08 -1.85
CA TYR A 221 -6.73 16.60 -2.28
C TYR A 221 -5.58 17.27 -1.52
N LYS A 222 -5.67 18.59 -1.33
CA LYS A 222 -4.65 19.39 -0.62
C LYS A 222 -4.48 18.98 0.85
N ARG A 223 -5.44 18.26 1.42
CA ARG A 223 -5.34 17.71 2.78
C ARG A 223 -4.56 16.40 2.85
N SER A 224 -4.20 15.82 1.69
CA SER A 224 -3.36 14.64 1.64
C SER A 224 -1.96 14.92 2.16
N SER A 225 -1.47 14.01 2.99
CA SER A 225 -0.12 14.02 3.53
C SER A 225 0.95 13.48 2.57
N ALA A 226 0.57 13.04 1.36
CA ALA A 226 1.50 12.43 0.41
C ALA A 226 2.60 13.39 -0.06
N ALA A 227 2.26 14.68 -0.25
CA ALA A 227 3.25 15.72 -0.54
C ALA A 227 4.25 15.90 0.61
N THR A 228 3.77 15.86 1.86
CA THR A 228 4.62 15.92 3.06
C THR A 228 5.58 14.73 3.14
N LEU A 229 5.10 13.51 2.89
CA LEU A 229 5.97 12.33 2.85
C LEU A 229 7.07 12.48 1.80
N LYS A 230 6.70 12.89 0.58
CA LYS A 230 7.67 13.12 -0.50
C LYS A 230 8.70 14.19 -0.11
N ARG A 231 8.25 15.30 0.49
CA ARG A 231 9.15 16.35 0.99
C ARG A 231 10.14 15.80 2.00
N PHE A 232 9.69 15.02 3.00
CA PHE A 232 10.59 14.42 3.97
C PHE A 232 11.65 13.51 3.32
N LEU A 233 11.28 12.73 2.30
CA LEU A 233 12.24 11.89 1.58
C LEU A 233 13.29 12.72 0.84
N VAL A 234 12.87 13.81 0.19
CA VAL A 234 13.77 14.71 -0.54
C VAL A 234 14.66 15.50 0.42
N ASP A 235 14.06 16.13 1.43
CA ASP A 235 14.77 16.90 2.46
C ASP A 235 15.84 16.04 3.15
N PHE A 236 15.50 14.78 3.49
CA PHE A 236 16.42 13.87 4.15
C PHE A 236 17.63 13.50 3.28
N MET A 237 17.41 13.27 1.98
CA MET A 237 18.49 12.87 1.07
C MET A 237 19.31 14.06 0.56
N ASN A 238 18.77 15.27 0.62
CA ASN A 238 19.45 16.47 0.14
C ASN A 238 20.62 16.87 1.09
N PRO A 239 21.87 16.94 0.59
CA PRO A 239 23.01 17.39 1.39
C PRO A 239 22.89 18.85 1.81
N ASP A 240 22.22 19.69 1.01
CA ASP A 240 22.07 21.13 1.24
C ASP A 240 20.94 21.47 2.22
N THR A 241 20.17 20.47 2.69
CA THR A 241 19.13 20.69 3.70
C THR A 241 19.75 21.18 5.01
N PRO A 242 19.19 22.23 5.64
CA PRO A 242 19.70 22.76 6.90
C PRO A 242 19.86 21.66 7.96
N PRO A 243 21.00 21.61 8.68
CA PRO A 243 21.26 20.55 9.66
C PRO A 243 20.20 20.52 10.78
N GLU A 244 19.66 21.68 11.15
CA GLU A 244 18.57 21.82 12.11
C GLU A 244 17.31 21.05 11.69
N ARG A 245 16.97 21.07 10.39
CA ARG A 245 15.82 20.35 9.83
C ARG A 245 16.01 18.85 9.95
N ILE A 246 17.20 18.36 9.62
CA ILE A 246 17.57 16.94 9.76
C ILE A 246 17.57 16.52 11.23
N ALA A 247 18.16 17.32 12.11
CA ALA A 247 18.16 17.06 13.55
C ALA A 247 16.72 16.99 14.10
N SER A 248 15.84 17.91 13.66
CA SER A 248 14.41 17.88 14.01
C SER A 248 13.73 16.59 13.55
N MET A 249 14.00 16.14 12.31
CA MET A 249 13.53 14.87 11.77
C MET A 249 14.00 13.67 12.59
N MET A 250 15.29 13.59 12.92
CA MET A 250 15.86 12.49 13.69
C MET A 250 15.33 12.47 15.13
N LYS A 251 15.29 13.63 15.79
CA LYS A 251 14.71 13.79 17.13
C LYS A 251 13.24 13.36 17.17
N ALA A 252 12.46 13.68 16.14
CA ALA A 252 11.07 13.26 16.04
C ALA A 252 10.91 11.73 16.02
N LEU A 253 11.87 11.01 15.40
CA LEU A 253 11.88 9.55 15.32
C LEU A 253 12.37 8.86 16.59
N GLU A 254 13.18 9.53 17.41
CA GLU A 254 13.64 9.04 18.72
C GLU A 254 12.62 9.29 19.83
N THR A 255 11.86 10.37 19.70
CA THR A 255 10.86 10.76 20.70
C THR A 255 9.80 9.68 20.83
N ARG A 256 9.46 9.34 22.09
CA ARG A 256 8.42 8.35 22.38
C ARG A 256 7.07 8.82 21.83
N PRO A 257 6.32 7.95 21.15
CA PRO A 257 4.98 8.29 20.67
C PRO A 257 4.04 8.54 21.86
N SER A 258 3.08 9.44 21.66
CA SER A 258 2.08 9.74 22.69
C SER A 258 1.04 8.63 22.84
N ILE A 259 0.26 8.65 23.93
CA ILE A 259 -0.80 7.66 24.17
C ILE A 259 -1.83 7.65 23.02
N PHE A 260 -2.19 8.81 22.49
CA PHE A 260 -3.09 8.91 21.33
C PHE A 260 -2.50 8.24 20.09
N GLU A 261 -1.19 8.35 19.86
CA GLU A 261 -0.52 7.69 18.73
C GLU A 261 -0.51 6.17 18.89
N TYR A 262 -0.39 5.67 20.12
CA TYR A 262 -0.51 4.24 20.41
C TYR A 262 -1.92 3.72 20.11
N LEU A 263 -2.95 4.43 20.58
CA LEU A 263 -4.36 4.07 20.31
C LEU A 263 -4.66 4.09 18.81
N GLU A 264 -4.22 5.13 18.12
CA GLU A 264 -4.42 5.25 16.68
C GLU A 264 -3.74 4.11 15.91
N LYS A 265 -2.54 3.71 16.33
CA LYS A 265 -1.84 2.56 15.75
C LYS A 265 -2.59 1.25 15.97
N ILE A 266 -3.25 1.08 17.11
CA ILE A 266 -4.10 -0.10 17.36
C ILE A 266 -5.35 -0.06 16.47
N LEU A 267 -6.01 1.10 16.36
CA LEU A 267 -7.26 1.25 15.61
C LEU A 267 -7.07 1.19 14.09
N PHE A 268 -6.01 1.79 13.55
CA PHE A 268 -5.81 1.96 12.10
C PHE A 268 -4.57 1.24 11.56
N GLY A 269 -3.67 0.76 12.42
CA GLY A 269 -2.42 0.12 11.97
C GLY A 269 -2.65 -1.16 11.17
N TRP A 270 -3.64 -1.98 11.57
CA TRP A 270 -4.02 -3.19 10.84
C TRP A 270 -4.61 -2.87 9.45
N ILE A 271 -5.25 -1.71 9.30
CA ILE A 271 -5.80 -1.22 8.04
C ILE A 271 -4.65 -0.83 7.10
N ASP A 272 -3.78 0.08 7.52
CA ASP A 272 -2.75 0.65 6.64
C ASP A 272 -1.55 -0.27 6.36
N GLY A 273 -1.15 -1.07 7.36
CA GLY A 273 0.10 -1.85 7.35
C GLY A 273 -0.05 -3.35 7.67
N GLY A 274 -1.26 -3.81 8.02
CA GLY A 274 -1.40 -5.13 8.66
C GLY A 274 -0.82 -5.13 10.08
N LEU A 275 -0.89 -6.27 10.77
CA LEU A 275 -0.46 -6.34 12.18
C LEU A 275 1.05 -6.10 12.39
N TYR A 276 1.87 -6.47 11.41
CA TYR A 276 3.32 -6.25 11.46
C TYR A 276 3.92 -6.06 10.06
N CYS A 277 5.00 -5.30 10.00
CA CYS A 277 5.85 -5.19 8.81
C CYS A 277 7.06 -6.13 8.97
N ARG A 278 7.48 -6.81 7.90
CA ARG A 278 8.76 -7.55 7.90
C ARG A 278 9.92 -6.60 8.24
N LYS A 279 10.84 -7.05 9.08
CA LYS A 279 12.11 -6.35 9.32
C LYS A 279 13.03 -6.59 8.12
N LEU A 280 13.89 -5.61 7.83
CA LEU A 280 15.02 -5.86 6.95
C LEU A 280 15.95 -6.92 7.60
N PRO A 281 16.78 -7.61 6.81
CA PRO A 281 17.88 -8.41 7.33
C PRO A 281 18.78 -7.63 8.29
N LYS A 282 19.59 -8.35 9.06
CA LYS A 282 20.61 -7.73 9.94
C LYS A 282 21.54 -6.83 9.12
N ASP A 283 22.00 -5.74 9.74
CA ASP A 283 22.83 -4.74 9.07
C ASP A 283 24.12 -5.34 8.50
N GLU A 284 24.75 -6.30 9.18
CA GLU A 284 25.93 -7.03 8.66
C GLU A 284 25.70 -7.69 7.30
N ILE A 285 24.50 -8.25 7.06
CA ILE A 285 24.15 -8.88 5.78
C ILE A 285 23.94 -7.79 4.73
N LEU A 286 23.28 -6.70 5.11
CA LEU A 286 23.02 -5.58 4.21
C LEU A 286 24.33 -4.90 3.76
N GLU A 287 25.27 -4.69 4.67
CA GLU A 287 26.57 -4.09 4.36
C GLU A 287 27.37 -4.98 3.39
N LYS A 288 27.39 -6.31 3.59
CA LYS A 288 28.01 -7.25 2.63
C LYS A 288 27.39 -7.17 1.24
N GLU A 289 26.07 -7.07 1.15
CA GLU A 289 25.38 -6.92 -0.15
C GLU A 289 25.64 -5.55 -0.79
N ILE A 290 25.76 -4.49 0.02
CA ILE A 290 26.15 -3.15 -0.45
C ILE A 290 27.58 -3.18 -1.03
N GLU A 291 28.53 -3.75 -0.30
CA GLU A 291 29.92 -3.90 -0.75
C GLU A 291 30.00 -4.68 -2.06
N LYS A 292 29.30 -5.81 -2.13
CA LYS A 292 29.19 -6.61 -3.35
C LYS A 292 28.61 -5.82 -4.52
N TYR A 293 27.53 -5.07 -4.28
CA TYR A 293 26.93 -4.20 -5.29
C TYR A 293 27.94 -3.18 -5.84
N PHE A 294 28.70 -2.52 -4.96
CA PHE A 294 29.69 -1.52 -5.37
C PHE A 294 30.90 -2.13 -6.10
N ALA A 295 31.30 -3.35 -5.75
CA ALA A 295 32.38 -4.06 -6.45
C ALA A 295 31.94 -4.56 -7.84
N GLU A 296 30.74 -5.12 -7.97
CA GLU A 296 30.35 -5.89 -9.16
C GLU A 296 29.40 -5.14 -10.12
N GLN A 297 28.44 -4.36 -9.57
CA GLN A 297 27.32 -3.79 -10.33
C GLN A 297 27.50 -2.29 -10.57
N ALA A 298 27.89 -1.53 -9.54
CA ALA A 298 28.01 -0.08 -9.64
C ALA A 298 28.92 0.38 -10.80
N PRO A 299 30.09 -0.24 -11.10
CA PRO A 299 30.94 0.20 -12.21
C PRO A 299 30.30 0.03 -13.59
N LYS A 300 29.34 -0.90 -13.72
CA LYS A 300 28.62 -1.18 -14.98
C LYS A 300 27.49 -0.17 -15.22
N ILE A 301 27.01 0.49 -14.17
CA ILE A 301 25.88 1.42 -14.24
C ILE A 301 26.41 2.85 -14.30
N LYS A 302 26.36 3.45 -15.49
CA LYS A 302 26.78 4.85 -15.71
C LYS A 302 25.64 5.86 -15.52
N ALA A 303 24.40 5.42 -15.70
CA ALA A 303 23.21 6.26 -15.62
C ALA A 303 21.99 5.37 -15.32
N LEU A 304 21.03 5.90 -14.56
CA LEU A 304 19.79 5.22 -14.26
C LEU A 304 18.65 5.72 -15.14
N PRO A 305 17.75 4.83 -15.61
CA PRO A 305 16.51 5.24 -16.27
C PRO A 305 15.60 6.00 -15.30
N SER A 306 14.59 6.66 -15.85
CA SER A 306 13.61 7.42 -15.06
C SER A 306 12.24 6.77 -15.11
N CYS A 307 11.37 7.12 -14.16
CA CYS A 307 10.00 6.65 -14.12
C CYS A 307 9.07 7.77 -14.56
N ARG A 308 8.13 7.48 -15.44
CA ARG A 308 7.08 8.40 -15.89
C ARG A 308 5.73 7.87 -15.48
N MET A 309 4.83 8.74 -15.02
CA MET A 309 3.41 8.39 -14.96
C MET A 309 2.80 8.67 -16.34
N LYS A 310 2.33 7.63 -17.04
CA LYS A 310 1.58 7.76 -18.29
C LYS A 310 0.11 7.98 -17.96
N VAL A 311 -0.34 9.21 -18.10
CA VAL A 311 -1.77 9.50 -18.20
C VAL A 311 -1.99 10.39 -19.43
N ASN A 312 -1.84 9.79 -20.61
CA ASN A 312 -2.41 10.40 -21.80
C ASN A 312 -3.91 10.09 -21.78
N ILE A 313 -4.74 11.12 -21.58
CA ILE A 313 -6.21 11.02 -21.54
C ILE A 313 -6.76 10.41 -22.85
N HIS A 314 -5.99 10.52 -23.94
CA HIS A 314 -6.37 10.02 -25.28
C HIS A 314 -5.84 8.61 -25.58
N GLU A 315 -4.91 8.08 -24.78
CA GLU A 315 -4.53 6.67 -24.88
C GLU A 315 -5.52 5.83 -24.06
N LYS A 316 -6.13 4.81 -24.67
CA LYS A 316 -6.94 3.83 -23.92
C LYS A 316 -6.04 3.14 -22.89
N VAL A 317 -6.09 3.61 -21.65
CA VAL A 317 -5.43 2.95 -20.53
C VAL A 317 -6.12 1.61 -20.34
N THR A 318 -5.45 0.54 -20.73
CA THR A 318 -5.88 -0.82 -20.44
C THR A 318 -5.21 -1.29 -19.16
N TRP A 319 -5.79 -2.26 -18.46
CA TRP A 319 -5.12 -2.99 -17.37
C TRP A 319 -3.74 -3.55 -17.79
N LYS A 320 -3.51 -3.72 -19.09
CA LYS A 320 -2.26 -4.18 -19.72
C LYS A 320 -1.28 -3.06 -20.10
N SER A 321 -1.67 -1.78 -20.20
CA SER A 321 -0.74 -0.68 -20.57
C SER A 321 -0.08 -0.05 -19.34
N GLY A 322 -0.73 -0.12 -18.18
CA GLY A 322 -0.24 0.44 -16.93
C GLY A 322 -0.28 1.97 -16.90
N TYR A 323 -0.32 2.55 -15.70
CA TYR A 323 -0.32 4.01 -15.50
C TYR A 323 1.08 4.60 -15.39
N LEU A 324 2.13 3.78 -15.37
CA LEU A 324 3.50 4.28 -15.31
C LEU A 324 4.44 3.46 -16.21
N SER A 325 5.46 4.13 -16.75
CA SER A 325 6.49 3.59 -17.64
C SER A 325 7.89 3.89 -17.10
N ILE A 326 8.84 3.02 -17.41
CA ILE A 326 10.25 3.27 -17.21
C ILE A 326 10.79 3.82 -18.53
N GLU A 327 11.30 5.04 -18.49
CA GLU A 327 11.91 5.72 -19.64
C GLU A 327 13.41 5.41 -19.67
N SER A 328 13.91 4.99 -20.84
CA SER A 328 15.28 4.54 -20.98
C SER A 328 16.29 5.68 -20.84
N VAL A 329 17.56 5.31 -20.62
CA VAL A 329 18.68 6.26 -20.54
C VAL A 329 18.82 7.02 -21.87
N GLU A 330 18.65 6.34 -23.00
CA GLU A 330 18.73 6.91 -24.34
C GLU A 330 17.62 7.93 -24.58
N PHE A 331 16.39 7.63 -24.16
CA PHE A 331 15.27 8.55 -24.26
C PHE A 331 15.50 9.81 -23.43
N ASN A 332 15.99 9.67 -22.19
CA ASN A 332 16.33 10.82 -21.35
C ASN A 332 17.42 11.69 -21.97
N ARG A 333 18.45 11.08 -22.60
CA ARG A 333 19.49 11.82 -23.35
C ARG A 333 18.91 12.56 -24.55
N ALA A 334 17.99 11.93 -25.28
CA ALA A 334 17.31 12.55 -26.42
C ALA A 334 16.49 13.77 -25.99
N LEU A 335 15.90 13.73 -24.79
CA LEU A 335 15.19 14.87 -24.17
C LEU A 335 16.12 15.94 -23.55
N GLY A 336 17.44 15.82 -23.70
CA GLY A 336 18.41 16.81 -23.22
C GLY A 336 18.99 16.53 -21.82
N PHE A 337 18.55 15.48 -21.13
CA PHE A 337 19.12 15.07 -19.84
C PHE A 337 20.42 14.28 -20.04
N LYS A 338 21.51 14.98 -20.40
CA LYS A 338 22.80 14.35 -20.76
C LYS A 338 23.76 14.18 -19.58
N ARG A 339 23.65 15.02 -18.53
CA ARG A 339 24.57 15.04 -17.39
C ARG A 339 24.12 14.07 -16.29
N VAL A 340 25.07 13.33 -15.72
CA VAL A 340 24.87 12.43 -14.57
C VAL A 340 25.97 12.72 -13.52
N PRO A 341 25.62 13.01 -12.25
CA PRO A 341 24.27 13.29 -11.76
C PRO A 341 23.65 14.50 -12.47
N TYR A 342 22.32 14.58 -12.44
CA TYR A 342 21.62 15.79 -12.85
C TYR A 342 22.13 17.02 -12.07
N LYS A 343 22.35 18.16 -12.74
CA LYS A 343 22.99 19.36 -12.15
C LYS A 343 22.27 19.83 -10.88
N ASN A 344 20.94 19.85 -10.93
CA ASN A 344 20.09 20.33 -9.84
C ASN A 344 19.35 19.14 -9.21
N LEU A 345 20.11 18.13 -8.75
CA LEU A 345 19.60 16.80 -8.39
C LEU A 345 18.45 16.85 -7.37
N TYR A 346 18.51 17.75 -6.38
CA TYR A 346 17.52 17.82 -5.31
C TYR A 346 16.46 18.90 -5.52
N GLU A 347 16.59 19.73 -6.56
CA GLU A 347 15.59 20.75 -6.86
C GLU A 347 14.34 20.13 -7.47
N TYR A 348 13.18 20.63 -7.03
CA TYR A 348 11.91 20.27 -7.65
C TYR A 348 11.86 20.88 -9.05
N PRO A 349 11.66 20.07 -10.11
CA PRO A 349 11.61 20.61 -11.47
C PRO A 349 10.34 21.42 -11.68
N LYS A 350 10.50 22.57 -12.34
CA LYS A 350 9.38 23.44 -12.77
C LYS A 350 8.37 22.70 -13.66
N ARG A 351 8.85 21.83 -14.57
CA ARG A 351 8.02 20.95 -15.41
C ARG A 351 8.33 19.50 -15.07
N SER A 352 7.39 18.86 -14.39
CA SER A 352 7.50 17.46 -13.98
C SER A 352 7.14 16.51 -15.12
N MET A 353 7.88 15.41 -15.30
CA MET A 353 7.46 14.31 -16.20
C MET A 353 6.21 13.55 -15.71
N HIS A 354 5.77 13.81 -14.48
CA HIS A 354 4.50 13.32 -13.92
C HIS A 354 3.33 14.30 -14.10
N SER A 355 3.53 15.38 -14.86
CA SER A 355 2.46 16.35 -15.14
C SER A 355 1.41 15.72 -16.06
N GLY A 356 0.18 15.57 -15.52
CA GLY A 356 -1.01 15.22 -16.31
C GLY A 356 -1.82 14.04 -15.79
N GLY A 357 -3.13 14.29 -15.58
CA GLY A 357 -4.29 13.37 -15.54
C GLY A 357 -4.39 12.43 -14.32
N PHE A 358 -5.35 12.53 -13.41
CA PHE A 358 -6.79 12.26 -13.59
C PHE A 358 -7.67 13.34 -12.90
N ILE A 359 -7.09 14.10 -11.94
CA ILE A 359 -7.77 15.09 -11.09
C ILE A 359 -6.72 16.14 -10.68
N GLY A 360 -6.54 17.20 -11.48
CA GLY A 360 -5.43 18.19 -11.39
C GLY A 360 -4.76 18.36 -10.02
N GLY A 361 -3.43 18.16 -9.97
CA GLY A 361 -2.64 18.22 -8.73
C GLY A 361 -1.52 17.16 -8.60
N TRP A 362 -1.09 16.55 -9.70
CA TRP A 362 -0.13 15.45 -9.67
C TRP A 362 1.22 16.00 -10.10
N GLY A 363 2.03 16.41 -9.12
CA GLY A 363 3.25 17.13 -9.44
C GLY A 363 4.18 17.33 -8.27
N ASN A 364 5.40 17.71 -8.60
CA ASN A 364 6.47 18.19 -7.75
C ASN A 364 6.06 19.51 -7.07
N GLU A 365 5.00 19.49 -6.27
CA GLU A 365 4.45 20.68 -5.63
C GLU A 365 5.35 21.09 -4.47
N LEU A 366 6.11 22.17 -4.70
CA LEU A 366 6.79 22.97 -3.69
C LEU A 366 5.72 23.71 -2.85
N GLU A 367 4.97 22.97 -2.03
CA GLU A 367 3.91 23.49 -1.15
C GLU A 367 2.75 24.23 -1.84
N ASP A 368 1.53 23.85 -1.47
CA ASP A 368 0.28 24.58 -1.67
C ASP A 368 0.04 25.22 -3.06
N GLY A 369 -0.14 24.35 -4.07
CA GLY A 369 -1.03 24.65 -5.19
C GLY A 369 -0.73 25.91 -6.01
N LYS A 370 0.52 26.38 -6.04
CA LYS A 370 0.96 27.40 -7.00
C LYS A 370 1.83 26.75 -8.06
N TYR A 371 1.24 26.50 -9.23
CA TYR A 371 2.00 26.41 -10.46
C TYR A 371 2.78 27.72 -10.59
N SER A 372 4.12 27.68 -10.63
CA SER A 372 4.87 28.91 -10.91
C SER A 372 4.57 29.29 -12.35
N GLU A 373 3.78 30.33 -12.54
CA GLU A 373 3.62 30.96 -13.83
C GLU A 373 4.98 31.53 -14.30
N LYS A 374 5.20 31.35 -15.60
CA LYS A 374 6.26 31.91 -16.45
C LYS A 374 7.55 31.09 -16.63
N ASP A 375 7.78 30.91 -17.93
CA ASP A 375 8.85 30.20 -18.61
C ASP A 375 10.24 30.75 -18.32
N ASP A 376 11.24 29.91 -18.62
CA ASP A 376 12.39 30.27 -19.46
C ASP A 376 13.03 28.96 -19.93
N LEU A 377 12.71 28.55 -21.17
CA LEU A 377 13.32 27.42 -21.85
C LEU A 377 14.15 27.86 -23.07
N LEU A 378 14.58 29.12 -23.09
CA LEU A 378 15.45 29.70 -24.11
C LEU A 378 16.42 30.74 -23.53
N SER A 379 17.12 30.42 -22.43
CA SER A 379 18.39 31.07 -22.10
C SER A 379 19.47 30.08 -21.68
#